data_AF-A0A2P4Y3Q2-F1
#
_entry.id   AF-A0A2P4Y3Q2-F1
#
_cell.length_a   1.000
_cell.length_b   1.000
_cell.length_c   1.000
_cell.angle_alpha   90.00
_cell.angle_beta   90.00
_cell.angle_gamma   90.00
#
_symmetry.space_group_name_H-M   'P 1'
#
loop_
_entity.id
_entity.type
_entity.pdbx_description
1 polymer ?
#
loop_
_entity_poly.entity_id
_entity_poly.type
_entity_poly.pdbx_seq_one_letter_code
_entity_poly.pdbx_strand_id
1 'polypeptide(L)'
;MSGLGQRVRNTYASGAPANYVPGLGRGAVGFTTRSDIGPARAPMTQDGTQDAPFLPPAGRGRGVEIPGRPGPSAGRGSGTAGMGGFGREKDENEDFGDYSETNYDEFSGYSSRGLFQDTPYDQDDKEADDIYEQVDERMDARRKRRRELKQLEELKKARKEMPKISDQFADLKSSLQNMSDAEWEMIPDIGDYSLKYKINTALQKRNEMFAPVPDSVLGANAGSTISGTITPAGNGIETPSGMTSSVTGLAGARGAQLSHKLDKMSDSISGQTVVDPKGYLTDLNSLKLTSDAEIGDIKKARLLLRSVTMTNPKHGPGWIAAARLEEVAGKIVQARKIIAQGCESCPTQEDVWLEAARLQNPENAKT
;
A
#
# COMPACT_ATOMS: atom_id res chain seq x y z
N MET A 1 -50.14 -27.13 21.25
CA MET A 1 -49.81 -25.70 21.07
C MET A 1 -49.14 -25.55 19.72
N SER A 2 -49.73 -24.72 18.86
CA SER A 2 -49.34 -24.46 17.47
C SER A 2 -48.03 -23.67 17.42
N GLY A 3 -46.98 -24.24 16.82
CA GLY A 3 -45.72 -23.56 16.55
C GLY A 3 -45.62 -23.22 15.07
N LEU A 4 -45.97 -21.99 14.73
CA LEU A 4 -45.91 -21.46 13.37
C LEU A 4 -44.53 -21.70 12.73
N GLY A 5 -44.49 -22.50 11.67
CA GLY A 5 -43.36 -22.55 10.75
C GLY A 5 -43.12 -21.17 10.13
N GLN A 6 -41.85 -20.81 9.96
CA GLN A 6 -41.43 -19.60 9.27
C GLN A 6 -42.10 -19.53 7.88
N ARG A 7 -43.12 -18.68 7.74
CA ARG A 7 -43.68 -18.33 6.44
C ARG A 7 -42.66 -17.43 5.74
N VAL A 8 -41.87 -18.00 4.84
CA VAL A 8 -41.10 -17.24 3.86
C VAL A 8 -42.11 -16.40 3.07
N ARG A 9 -42.03 -15.07 3.20
CA ARG A 9 -42.93 -14.17 2.49
C ARG A 9 -42.49 -14.09 1.03
N ASN A 10 -43.11 -14.89 0.17
CA ASN A 10 -42.92 -14.86 -1.29
C ASN A 10 -43.63 -13.67 -1.93
N THR A 11 -43.32 -12.44 -1.49
CA THR A 11 -43.93 -11.21 -2.05
C THR A 11 -43.44 -10.86 -3.44
N TYR A 12 -42.30 -11.43 -3.87
CA TYR A 12 -41.70 -11.19 -5.19
C TYR A 12 -42.27 -12.12 -6.28
N ALA A 13 -42.80 -13.29 -5.91
CA ALA A 13 -43.31 -14.28 -6.87
C ALA A 13 -44.79 -14.11 -7.19
N SER A 14 -45.55 -13.48 -6.29
CA SER A 14 -46.92 -13.05 -6.56
C SER A 14 -46.90 -11.70 -7.27
N GLY A 15 -47.54 -11.59 -8.44
CA GLY A 15 -47.76 -10.30 -9.09
C GLY A 15 -48.48 -9.31 -8.16
N ALA A 16 -48.39 -8.01 -8.47
CA ALA A 16 -49.01 -6.97 -7.66
C ALA A 16 -50.52 -7.28 -7.44
N PRO A 17 -51.01 -7.20 -6.19
CA PRO A 17 -52.43 -7.44 -5.90
C PRO A 17 -53.32 -6.48 -6.70
N ALA A 18 -54.43 -7.00 -7.23
CA ALA A 18 -55.42 -6.16 -7.91
C ALA A 18 -55.89 -5.04 -6.97
N ASN A 19 -55.90 -3.80 -7.47
CA ASN A 19 -56.22 -2.55 -6.75
C ASN A 19 -55.19 -2.05 -5.72
N TYR A 20 -53.96 -2.57 -5.71
CA TYR A 20 -52.88 -1.97 -4.91
C TYR A 20 -52.35 -0.70 -5.59
N VAL A 21 -52.48 0.44 -4.92
CA VAL A 21 -51.87 1.72 -5.33
C VAL A 21 -50.52 1.87 -4.62
N PRO A 22 -49.38 1.92 -5.34
CA PRO A 22 -48.07 2.14 -4.73
C PRO A 22 -48.03 3.49 -3.97
N GLY A 23 -47.30 3.55 -2.86
CA GLY A 23 -47.30 4.72 -1.97
C GLY A 23 -48.52 4.76 -1.03
N LEU A 24 -49.73 4.87 -1.58
CA LEU A 24 -50.97 4.94 -0.79
C LEU A 24 -51.28 3.62 -0.06
N GLY A 25 -51.08 2.47 -0.72
CA GLY A 25 -51.27 1.14 -0.13
C GLY A 25 -50.24 0.77 0.95
N ARG A 26 -49.15 1.53 1.06
CA ARG A 26 -48.17 1.46 2.18
C ARG A 26 -48.53 2.44 3.31
N GLY A 27 -49.49 3.34 3.10
CA GLY A 27 -49.77 4.47 3.99
C GLY A 27 -48.67 5.54 3.96
N ALA A 28 -47.86 5.58 2.90
CA ALA A 28 -46.83 6.59 2.75
C ALA A 28 -47.49 7.93 2.37
N VAL A 29 -47.23 8.96 3.16
CA VAL A 29 -47.60 10.34 2.86
C VAL A 29 -46.30 11.10 2.63
N GLY A 30 -46.21 11.86 1.53
CA GLY A 30 -45.07 12.73 1.28
C GLY A 30 -44.89 13.71 2.45
N PHE A 31 -43.65 13.92 2.88
CA PHE A 31 -43.37 14.92 3.91
C PHE A 31 -43.70 16.29 3.32
N THR A 32 -44.62 17.01 3.95
CA THR A 32 -44.98 18.36 3.52
C THR A 32 -43.82 19.28 3.88
N THR A 33 -43.18 19.85 2.86
CA THR A 33 -42.19 20.90 3.07
C THR A 33 -42.86 22.26 3.10
N ARG A 34 -42.15 23.30 3.52
CA ARG A 34 -42.65 24.68 3.57
C ARG A 34 -43.10 25.21 2.19
N SER A 35 -42.73 24.52 1.11
CA SER A 35 -43.11 24.79 -0.28
C SER A 35 -44.46 24.15 -0.67
N ASP A 36 -44.95 23.13 0.05
CA ASP A 36 -46.19 22.38 -0.28
C ASP A 36 -47.45 22.97 0.38
N ILE A 37 -47.29 23.89 1.34
CA ILE A 37 -48.40 24.55 2.03
C ILE A 37 -48.80 25.80 1.21
N GLY A 38 -49.33 25.54 0.02
CA GLY A 38 -50.10 26.50 -0.77
C GLY A 38 -51.58 26.50 -0.35
N PRO A 39 -52.35 27.57 -0.62
CA PRO A 39 -53.66 27.79 -0.01
C PRO A 39 -54.75 27.02 -0.76
N ALA A 40 -54.82 25.70 -0.64
CA ALA A 40 -56.04 24.91 -0.82
C ALA A 40 -55.78 23.41 -0.59
N ARG A 41 -56.10 22.92 0.60
CA ARG A 41 -56.57 21.53 0.73
C ARG A 41 -57.76 21.51 1.67
N ALA A 42 -58.95 21.37 1.11
CA ALA A 42 -60.17 21.12 1.87
C ALA A 42 -60.06 19.74 2.55
N PRO A 43 -60.50 19.60 3.80
CA PRO A 43 -60.43 18.32 4.51
C PRO A 43 -61.41 17.32 3.89
N MET A 44 -60.91 16.14 3.53
CA MET A 44 -61.71 14.99 3.11
C MET A 44 -62.60 14.54 4.29
N THR A 45 -63.92 14.66 4.16
CA THR A 45 -64.88 14.08 5.10
C THR A 45 -65.03 12.59 4.83
N GLN A 46 -64.79 11.81 5.88
CA GLN A 46 -65.05 10.38 5.95
C GLN A 46 -66.54 10.17 6.16
N ASP A 47 -67.28 9.70 5.15
CA ASP A 47 -68.53 8.98 5.38
C ASP A 47 -68.91 8.14 4.17
N GLY A 48 -69.16 6.85 4.43
CA GLY A 48 -69.66 5.91 3.44
C GLY A 48 -71.18 5.86 3.48
N THR A 49 -71.84 6.29 2.41
CA THR A 49 -73.19 5.85 2.05
C THR A 49 -73.35 5.90 0.54
N GLN A 50 -73.97 4.85 0.01
CA GLN A 50 -74.42 4.69 -1.37
C GLN A 50 -75.32 5.85 -1.78
N ASP A 51 -75.18 6.35 -3.01
CA ASP A 51 -76.27 6.75 -3.91
C ASP A 51 -75.69 7.37 -5.19
N ALA A 52 -75.91 6.71 -6.32
CA ALA A 52 -75.68 7.30 -7.65
C ALA A 52 -76.94 8.03 -8.11
N PRO A 53 -76.81 9.15 -8.83
CA PRO A 53 -77.52 9.22 -10.11
C PRO A 53 -76.78 9.97 -11.25
N PHE A 54 -76.69 9.27 -12.38
CA PHE A 54 -77.10 9.65 -13.74
C PHE A 54 -76.58 10.93 -14.42
N LEU A 55 -75.94 10.77 -15.59
CA LEU A 55 -76.37 11.28 -16.92
C LEU A 55 -75.49 10.62 -18.04
N PRO A 56 -75.93 10.60 -19.33
CA PRO A 56 -75.69 9.51 -20.29
C PRO A 56 -74.90 10.00 -21.56
N PRO A 57 -75.02 9.43 -22.79
CA PRO A 57 -73.96 8.64 -23.44
C PRO A 57 -73.50 9.17 -24.83
N ALA A 58 -72.61 8.39 -25.48
CA ALA A 58 -72.19 8.41 -26.91
C ALA A 58 -71.02 9.35 -27.28
N GLY A 59 -70.04 8.96 -28.11
CA GLY A 59 -69.82 7.70 -28.82
C GLY A 59 -68.59 7.71 -29.74
N ARG A 60 -68.25 6.51 -30.24
CA ARG A 60 -67.57 6.16 -31.50
C ARG A 60 -66.19 6.80 -31.82
N GLY A 61 -65.14 6.08 -31.44
CA GLY A 61 -64.33 5.21 -32.33
C GLY A 61 -63.57 5.79 -33.53
N ARG A 62 -62.25 5.51 -33.59
CA ARG A 62 -61.58 4.87 -34.74
C ARG A 62 -60.12 4.52 -34.37
N GLY A 63 -59.83 3.24 -34.19
CA GLY A 63 -58.46 2.71 -34.18
C GLY A 63 -58.35 1.69 -35.29
N VAL A 64 -57.52 1.97 -36.29
CA VAL A 64 -57.24 1.09 -37.43
C VAL A 64 -56.08 0.17 -37.02
N GLU A 65 -56.31 -1.14 -37.01
CA GLU A 65 -55.28 -2.17 -36.93
C GLU A 65 -54.79 -2.53 -38.34
N ILE A 66 -53.47 -2.73 -38.51
CA ILE A 66 -52.91 -3.61 -39.55
C ILE A 66 -51.86 -4.55 -38.90
N PRO A 67 -51.87 -5.88 -39.17
CA PRO A 67 -51.16 -6.90 -38.39
C PRO A 67 -49.98 -7.57 -39.11
N GLY A 68 -49.00 -8.12 -38.34
CA GLY A 68 -47.99 -9.05 -38.89
C GLY A 68 -46.82 -9.45 -37.96
N ARG A 69 -47.03 -10.51 -37.13
CA ARG A 69 -46.15 -11.59 -36.58
C ARG A 69 -44.59 -11.47 -36.50
N PRO A 70 -43.87 -12.33 -35.73
CA PRO A 70 -44.19 -13.17 -34.55
C PRO A 70 -43.19 -12.99 -33.36
N GLY A 71 -43.52 -13.46 -32.15
CA GLY A 71 -42.59 -13.54 -30.99
C GLY A 71 -41.47 -14.58 -31.18
N PRO A 72 -40.43 -14.65 -30.30
CA PRO A 72 -40.60 -15.32 -29.00
C PRO A 72 -39.76 -14.81 -27.80
N SER A 73 -40.37 -14.96 -26.61
CA SER A 73 -39.84 -15.55 -25.36
C SER A 73 -38.34 -15.52 -25.01
N ALA A 74 -38.12 -15.00 -23.79
CA ALA A 74 -37.19 -15.43 -22.73
C ALA A 74 -35.75 -14.91 -22.73
N GLY A 75 -35.34 -14.40 -21.55
CA GLY A 75 -34.04 -14.73 -21.00
C GLY A 75 -33.22 -13.59 -20.40
N ARG A 76 -33.17 -13.61 -19.07
CA ARG A 76 -32.01 -13.25 -18.21
C ARG A 76 -31.75 -11.77 -17.98
N GLY A 77 -31.62 -11.49 -16.68
CA GLY A 77 -31.23 -10.20 -16.15
C GLY A 77 -29.74 -9.94 -16.29
N SER A 78 -29.39 -8.67 -16.19
CA SER A 78 -28.05 -8.23 -15.86
C SER A 78 -28.10 -6.74 -15.54
N GLY A 79 -27.51 -6.39 -14.40
CA GLY A 79 -26.74 -5.17 -14.28
C GLY A 79 -27.52 -3.86 -14.24
N THR A 80 -27.68 -3.38 -13.02
CA THR A 80 -27.76 -1.96 -12.66
C THR A 80 -26.71 -1.13 -13.40
N ALA A 81 -27.03 -0.62 -14.59
CA ALA A 81 -26.35 0.48 -15.25
C ALA A 81 -27.12 0.80 -16.54
N GLY A 82 -27.91 1.88 -16.50
CA GLY A 82 -28.36 2.57 -17.70
C GLY A 82 -29.13 1.75 -18.73
N MET A 83 -30.27 1.18 -18.35
CA MET A 83 -31.40 0.97 -19.27
C MET A 83 -32.62 0.57 -18.44
N GLY A 84 -33.60 1.46 -18.34
CA GLY A 84 -34.79 1.23 -17.52
C GLY A 84 -35.49 2.53 -17.22
N GLY A 85 -36.10 3.11 -18.26
CA GLY A 85 -37.23 4.01 -18.03
C GLY A 85 -38.33 3.20 -17.36
N PHE A 86 -38.29 3.13 -16.02
CA PHE A 86 -39.50 2.93 -15.26
C PHE A 86 -40.41 4.07 -15.69
N GLY A 87 -41.47 3.75 -16.44
CA GLY A 87 -42.49 4.72 -16.77
C GLY A 87 -42.95 5.34 -15.46
N ARG A 88 -42.48 6.55 -15.20
CA ARG A 88 -42.93 7.35 -14.07
C ARG A 88 -44.40 7.58 -14.35
N GLU A 89 -45.24 7.14 -13.43
CA GLU A 89 -46.67 7.42 -13.47
C GLU A 89 -46.84 8.92 -13.68
N LYS A 90 -47.71 9.28 -14.62
CA LYS A 90 -48.13 10.64 -14.90
C LYS A 90 -48.58 11.24 -13.55
N ASP A 91 -47.78 12.13 -12.97
CA ASP A 91 -48.21 12.88 -11.79
C ASP A 91 -49.52 13.61 -12.19
N GLU A 92 -50.50 13.70 -11.27
CA GLU A 92 -51.83 14.28 -11.54
C GLU A 92 -51.81 15.73 -12.10
N ASN A 93 -50.63 16.35 -12.16
CA ASN A 93 -50.35 17.70 -12.67
C ASN A 93 -49.71 17.74 -14.06
N GLU A 94 -49.57 16.63 -14.78
CA GLU A 94 -48.96 16.57 -16.12
C GLU A 94 -47.51 17.11 -16.19
N ASP A 95 -46.76 17.06 -15.08
CA ASP A 95 -45.36 17.48 -15.04
C ASP A 95 -44.43 16.30 -15.38
N PHE A 96 -43.84 16.35 -16.58
CA PHE A 96 -42.93 15.34 -17.11
C PHE A 96 -41.45 15.56 -16.74
N GLY A 97 -41.14 16.55 -15.89
CA GLY A 97 -39.77 16.93 -15.53
C GLY A 97 -39.03 15.94 -14.62
N ASP A 98 -37.85 15.48 -15.06
CA ASP A 98 -36.85 14.87 -14.18
C ASP A 98 -35.98 15.96 -13.55
N TYR A 99 -36.32 16.33 -12.31
CA TYR A 99 -35.59 17.34 -11.54
C TYR A 99 -34.42 16.77 -10.72
N SER A 100 -33.96 15.55 -11.03
CA SER A 100 -32.79 14.98 -10.38
C SER A 100 -31.54 15.80 -10.65
N GLU A 101 -30.64 15.86 -9.66
CA GLU A 101 -29.33 16.50 -9.83
C GLU A 101 -28.50 15.83 -10.94
N THR A 102 -28.74 14.56 -11.24
CA THR A 102 -28.11 13.84 -12.36
C THR A 102 -28.58 14.32 -13.73
N ASN A 103 -29.77 14.91 -13.81
CA ASN A 103 -30.32 15.51 -15.03
C ASN A 103 -30.04 17.02 -15.12
N TYR A 104 -29.50 17.63 -14.05
CA TYR A 104 -29.14 19.03 -13.99
C TYR A 104 -27.67 19.23 -14.36
N ASP A 105 -27.42 20.14 -15.29
CA ASP A 105 -26.10 20.66 -15.65
C ASP A 105 -26.06 22.17 -15.41
N GLU A 106 -24.94 22.69 -14.94
CA GLU A 106 -24.80 24.12 -14.60
C GLU A 106 -24.88 25.02 -15.84
N PHE A 107 -24.41 24.52 -17.00
CA PHE A 107 -24.40 25.28 -18.24
C PHE A 107 -25.74 25.19 -18.98
N SER A 108 -26.30 23.99 -19.10
CA SER A 108 -27.52 23.74 -19.88
C SER A 108 -28.80 23.63 -19.06
N GLY A 109 -28.71 23.71 -17.72
CA GLY A 109 -29.84 23.54 -16.82
C GLY A 109 -30.30 22.08 -16.77
N TYR A 110 -31.60 21.86 -16.58
CA TYR A 110 -32.16 20.52 -16.75
C TYR A 110 -32.17 20.13 -18.23
N SER A 111 -31.81 18.89 -18.55
CA SER A 111 -31.80 18.40 -19.93
C SER A 111 -33.17 18.62 -20.59
N SER A 112 -33.24 19.66 -21.43
CA SER A 112 -34.47 20.26 -21.98
C SER A 112 -35.22 19.40 -23.02
N ARG A 113 -34.89 18.11 -23.15
CA ARG A 113 -35.40 17.25 -24.24
C ARG A 113 -36.92 17.02 -24.21
N GLY A 114 -37.59 17.33 -23.10
CA GLY A 114 -39.04 17.12 -22.93
C GLY A 114 -39.92 18.37 -22.95
N LEU A 115 -39.37 19.59 -22.90
CA LEU A 115 -40.15 20.81 -22.64
C LEU A 115 -41.12 21.22 -23.78
N PHE A 116 -40.82 20.87 -25.03
CA PHE A 116 -41.62 21.22 -26.21
C PHE A 116 -42.26 20.00 -26.88
N GLN A 117 -42.21 18.82 -26.24
CA GLN A 117 -42.74 17.59 -26.84
C GLN A 117 -44.25 17.44 -26.68
N ASP A 118 -44.85 18.19 -25.74
CA ASP A 118 -46.28 18.14 -25.43
C ASP A 118 -47.13 19.08 -26.30
N THR A 119 -46.51 19.96 -27.10
CA THR A 119 -47.24 20.82 -28.02
C THR A 119 -47.59 20.06 -29.31
N PRO A 120 -48.80 20.24 -29.87
CA PRO A 120 -49.14 19.70 -31.19
C PRO A 120 -48.09 20.11 -32.22
N TYR A 121 -47.55 19.13 -32.94
CA TYR A 121 -46.51 19.34 -33.94
C TYR A 121 -47.12 19.17 -35.33
N ASP A 122 -47.24 20.28 -36.04
CA ASP A 122 -47.89 20.35 -37.35
C ASP A 122 -46.87 20.20 -38.49
N GLN A 123 -47.39 20.07 -39.72
CA GLN A 123 -46.56 19.94 -40.91
C GLN A 123 -45.67 21.18 -41.13
N ASP A 124 -46.15 22.37 -40.75
CA ASP A 124 -45.40 23.62 -40.82
C ASP A 124 -44.23 23.64 -39.81
N ASP A 125 -44.40 23.06 -38.62
CA ASP A 125 -43.33 22.94 -37.63
C ASP A 125 -42.21 22.01 -38.12
N LYS A 126 -42.59 20.92 -38.80
CA LYS A 126 -41.63 20.02 -39.46
C LYS A 126 -40.83 20.69 -40.56
N GLU A 127 -41.50 21.46 -41.40
CA GLU A 127 -40.82 22.23 -42.46
C GLU A 127 -39.91 23.29 -41.87
N ALA A 128 -40.32 23.93 -40.77
CA ALA A 128 -39.48 24.85 -40.02
C ALA A 128 -38.23 24.16 -39.47
N ASP A 129 -38.38 23.02 -38.79
CA ASP A 129 -37.25 22.24 -38.25
C ASP A 129 -36.29 21.78 -39.35
N ASP A 130 -36.80 21.27 -40.47
CA ASP A 130 -35.99 20.89 -41.62
C ASP A 130 -35.18 22.08 -42.19
N ILE A 131 -35.78 23.29 -42.20
CA ILE A 131 -35.10 24.52 -42.63
C ILE A 131 -34.05 24.96 -41.60
N TYR A 132 -34.37 24.93 -40.31
CA TYR A 132 -33.42 25.31 -39.25
C TYR A 132 -32.25 24.34 -39.15
N GLU A 133 -32.50 23.03 -39.28
CA GLU A 133 -31.45 22.01 -39.35
C GLU A 133 -30.53 22.26 -40.55
N GLN A 134 -31.10 22.55 -41.73
CA GLN A 134 -30.31 22.92 -42.91
C GLN A 134 -29.47 24.18 -42.71
N VAL A 135 -29.99 25.18 -41.99
CA VAL A 135 -29.23 26.38 -41.64
C VAL A 135 -28.06 26.02 -40.72
N ASP A 136 -28.29 25.22 -39.68
CA ASP A 136 -27.25 24.78 -38.76
C ASP A 136 -26.19 23.92 -39.45
N GLU A 137 -26.61 22.98 -40.31
CA GLU A 137 -25.71 22.18 -41.13
C GLU A 137 -24.85 23.04 -42.05
N ARG A 138 -25.45 24.07 -42.68
CA ARG A 138 -24.74 25.02 -43.55
C ARG A 138 -23.77 25.89 -42.74
N MET A 139 -24.15 26.31 -41.54
CA MET A 139 -23.28 27.05 -40.63
C MET A 139 -22.07 26.21 -40.21
N ASP A 140 -22.27 24.91 -40.00
CA ASP A 140 -21.21 23.97 -39.63
C ASP A 140 -20.36 23.46 -40.80
N ALA A 141 -20.91 23.47 -42.02
CA ALA A 141 -20.27 22.92 -43.23
C ALA A 141 -18.86 23.46 -43.51
N ARG A 142 -18.58 24.73 -43.14
CA ARG A 142 -17.27 25.36 -43.36
C ARG A 142 -16.11 24.66 -42.64
N ARG A 143 -16.39 23.98 -41.52
CA ARG A 143 -15.36 23.28 -40.71
C ARG A 143 -15.76 21.85 -40.35
N LYS A 144 -16.96 21.39 -40.72
CA LYS A 144 -17.53 20.06 -40.42
C LYS A 144 -16.52 18.93 -40.61
N ARG A 145 -15.99 18.76 -41.82
CA ARG A 145 -15.01 17.70 -42.14
C ARG A 145 -13.78 17.71 -41.23
N ARG A 146 -13.20 18.89 -40.96
CA ARG A 146 -12.00 19.00 -40.11
C ARG A 146 -12.34 18.80 -38.63
N ARG A 147 -13.47 19.32 -38.18
CA ARG A 147 -13.96 19.18 -36.80
C ARG A 147 -14.27 17.73 -36.49
N GLU A 148 -15.04 17.06 -37.35
CA GLU A 148 -15.39 15.65 -37.22
C GLU A 148 -14.17 14.74 -37.30
N LEU A 149 -13.23 14.98 -38.24
CA LEU A 149 -11.98 14.21 -38.31
C LEU A 149 -11.16 14.36 -37.02
N LYS A 150 -11.03 15.58 -36.50
CA LYS A 150 -10.33 15.83 -35.24
C LYS A 150 -11.03 15.18 -34.06
N GLN A 151 -12.36 15.32 -33.95
CA GLN A 151 -13.17 14.69 -32.91
C GLN A 151 -13.09 13.16 -32.99
N LEU A 152 -13.09 12.59 -34.19
CA LEU A 152 -12.95 11.16 -34.40
C LEU A 152 -11.55 10.66 -34.02
N GLU A 153 -10.51 11.40 -34.39
CA GLU A 153 -9.13 11.08 -34.00
C GLU A 153 -8.95 11.18 -32.49
N GLU A 154 -9.51 12.22 -31.87
CA GLU A 154 -9.50 12.43 -30.41
C GLU A 154 -10.29 11.34 -29.68
N LEU A 155 -11.49 10.97 -30.15
CA LEU A 155 -12.24 9.84 -29.62
C LEU A 155 -11.51 8.51 -29.80
N LYS A 156 -10.87 8.28 -30.94
CA LYS A 156 -10.05 7.09 -31.17
C LYS A 156 -8.83 7.07 -30.27
N LYS A 157 -8.18 8.21 -30.05
CA LYS A 157 -7.04 8.36 -29.15
C LYS A 157 -7.47 8.16 -27.70
N ALA A 158 -8.55 8.82 -27.27
CA ALA A 158 -9.12 8.66 -25.93
C ALA A 158 -9.55 7.22 -25.66
N ARG A 159 -10.13 6.51 -26.64
CA ARG A 159 -10.47 5.08 -26.48
C ARG A 159 -9.23 4.18 -26.42
N LYS A 160 -8.12 4.58 -27.05
CA LYS A 160 -6.83 3.87 -26.94
C LYS A 160 -6.14 4.14 -25.61
N GLU A 161 -6.16 5.38 -25.14
CA GLU A 161 -5.51 5.81 -23.89
C GLU A 161 -6.31 5.37 -22.66
N MET A 162 -7.64 5.49 -22.74
CA MET A 162 -8.60 5.16 -21.67
C MET A 162 -9.72 4.27 -22.24
N PRO A 163 -9.45 2.98 -22.52
CA PRO A 163 -10.49 2.06 -22.95
C PRO A 163 -11.54 1.89 -21.85
N LYS A 164 -12.82 1.82 -22.24
CA LYS A 164 -13.93 1.55 -21.31
C LYS A 164 -13.71 0.20 -20.63
N ILE A 165 -14.07 0.08 -19.36
CA ILE A 165 -13.90 -1.16 -18.58
C ILE A 165 -14.54 -2.37 -19.30
N SER A 166 -15.72 -2.20 -19.90
CA SER A 166 -16.37 -3.25 -20.69
C SER A 166 -15.58 -3.65 -21.94
N ASP A 167 -14.84 -2.72 -22.55
CA ASP A 167 -14.04 -2.97 -23.75
C ASP A 167 -12.74 -3.70 -23.39
N GLN A 168 -12.15 -3.40 -22.22
CA GLN A 168 -10.97 -4.11 -21.69
C GLN A 168 -11.23 -5.59 -21.44
N PHE A 169 -12.47 -5.96 -21.13
CA PHE A 169 -12.89 -7.34 -20.87
C PHE A 169 -13.66 -7.97 -22.03
N ALA A 170 -13.72 -7.33 -23.20
CA ALA A 170 -14.49 -7.84 -24.34
C ALA A 170 -13.93 -9.17 -24.87
N ASP A 171 -12.60 -9.30 -24.88
CA ASP A 171 -11.89 -10.52 -25.24
C ASP A 171 -12.12 -11.65 -24.22
N LEU A 172 -12.02 -11.36 -22.93
CA LEU A 172 -12.32 -12.32 -21.85
C LEU A 172 -13.79 -12.73 -21.86
N LYS A 173 -14.70 -11.80 -22.15
CA LYS A 173 -16.12 -12.10 -22.31
C LYS A 173 -16.38 -13.01 -23.52
N SER A 174 -15.63 -12.83 -24.61
CA SER A 174 -15.69 -13.71 -25.77
C SER A 174 -15.08 -15.08 -25.49
N SER A 175 -14.01 -15.17 -24.71
CA SER A 175 -13.41 -16.47 -24.33
C SER A 175 -14.29 -17.25 -23.36
N LEU A 176 -15.05 -16.54 -22.51
CA LEU A 176 -16.03 -17.11 -21.59
C LEU A 176 -17.19 -17.83 -22.31
N GLN A 177 -17.44 -17.51 -23.58
CA GLN A 177 -18.41 -18.23 -24.42
C GLN A 177 -18.05 -19.71 -24.61
N ASN A 178 -16.77 -20.08 -24.51
CA ASN A 178 -16.30 -21.44 -24.71
C ASN A 178 -16.54 -22.36 -23.50
N MET A 179 -16.93 -21.81 -22.34
CA MET A 179 -17.23 -22.61 -21.15
C MET A 179 -18.58 -23.30 -21.28
N SER A 180 -18.61 -24.59 -20.95
CA SER A 180 -19.84 -25.38 -21.01
C SER A 180 -20.79 -25.05 -19.85
N ASP A 181 -22.10 -25.19 -20.06
CA ASP A 181 -23.10 -24.97 -19.02
C ASP A 181 -22.87 -25.85 -17.77
N ALA A 182 -22.27 -27.03 -17.95
CA ALA A 182 -21.89 -27.91 -16.83
C ALA A 182 -20.75 -27.33 -15.98
N GLU A 183 -19.79 -26.63 -16.58
CA GLU A 183 -18.73 -25.91 -15.86
C GLU A 183 -19.28 -24.68 -15.13
N TRP A 184 -20.31 -24.04 -15.69
CA TRP A 184 -21.04 -22.95 -15.03
C TRP A 184 -21.76 -23.39 -13.75
N GLU A 185 -22.32 -24.61 -13.74
CA GLU A 185 -22.98 -25.18 -12.56
C GLU A 185 -21.99 -25.63 -11.48
N MET A 186 -20.74 -25.90 -11.85
CA MET A 186 -19.69 -26.34 -10.92
C MET A 186 -18.83 -25.20 -10.36
N ILE A 187 -19.19 -23.92 -10.59
CA ILE A 187 -18.51 -22.80 -9.95
C ILE A 187 -18.68 -22.93 -8.43
N PRO A 188 -17.58 -23.07 -7.66
CA PRO A 188 -17.69 -23.15 -6.21
C PRO A 188 -18.22 -21.83 -5.64
N ASP A 189 -19.14 -21.92 -4.68
CA ASP A 189 -19.51 -20.76 -3.87
C ASP A 189 -18.28 -20.24 -3.11
N ILE A 190 -18.21 -18.92 -2.94
CA ILE A 190 -17.11 -18.26 -2.22
C ILE A 190 -17.03 -18.83 -0.80
N GLY A 191 -15.97 -19.61 -0.55
CA GLY A 191 -15.54 -19.97 0.79
C GLY A 191 -14.84 -18.79 1.46
N ASP A 192 -14.90 -18.72 2.80
CA ASP A 192 -14.16 -17.75 3.61
C ASP A 192 -12.64 -18.00 3.56
N TYR A 193 -11.98 -17.69 2.44
CA TYR A 193 -10.52 -17.82 2.30
C TYR A 193 -9.76 -16.81 3.15
N SER A 194 -10.40 -15.68 3.46
CA SER A 194 -9.88 -14.73 4.42
C SER A 194 -10.54 -15.01 5.76
N LEU A 195 -9.73 -15.31 6.79
CA LEU A 195 -10.20 -15.44 8.17
C LEU A 195 -10.83 -14.15 8.73
N LYS A 196 -11.12 -13.14 7.89
CA LYS A 196 -11.72 -11.85 8.23
C LYS A 196 -12.98 -12.02 9.07
N TYR A 197 -13.85 -12.97 8.76
CA TYR A 197 -15.02 -13.23 9.60
C TYR A 197 -14.62 -13.62 11.03
N LYS A 198 -13.67 -14.56 11.18
CA LYS A 198 -13.16 -14.98 12.50
C LYS A 198 -12.39 -13.87 13.21
N ILE A 199 -11.58 -13.09 12.48
CA ILE A 199 -10.79 -11.97 13.00
C ILE A 199 -11.72 -10.84 13.46
N ASN A 200 -12.69 -10.44 12.64
CA ASN A 200 -13.67 -9.41 12.97
C ASN A 200 -14.52 -9.85 14.16
N THR A 201 -14.95 -11.10 14.21
CA THR A 201 -15.69 -11.66 15.36
C THR A 201 -14.84 -11.66 16.62
N ALA A 202 -13.55 -12.03 16.54
CA ALA A 202 -12.63 -12.01 17.68
C ALA A 202 -12.30 -10.58 18.14
N LEU A 203 -12.13 -9.63 17.21
CA LEU A 203 -11.95 -8.22 17.50
C LEU A 203 -13.19 -7.62 18.16
N GLN A 204 -14.39 -7.96 17.70
CA GLN A 204 -15.65 -7.55 18.32
C GLN A 204 -15.69 -8.02 19.78
N LYS A 205 -15.43 -9.31 20.03
CA LYS A 205 -15.35 -9.85 21.41
C LYS A 205 -14.28 -9.18 22.26
N ARG A 206 -13.11 -8.89 21.69
CA ARG A 206 -12.02 -8.19 22.40
C ARG A 206 -12.40 -6.75 22.73
N ASN A 207 -13.13 -6.08 21.85
CA ASN A 207 -13.59 -4.71 22.05
C ASN A 207 -14.76 -4.63 23.04
N GLU A 208 -15.51 -5.71 23.24
CA GLU A 208 -16.56 -5.80 24.26
C GLU A 208 -16.00 -6.12 25.66
N MET A 209 -14.80 -6.68 25.76
CA MET A 209 -14.11 -6.93 27.04
C MET A 209 -13.26 -5.73 27.46
N PHE A 210 -13.83 -4.86 28.29
CA PHE A 210 -13.09 -3.79 28.96
C PHE A 210 -12.59 -4.27 30.33
N ALA A 211 -11.27 -4.27 30.53
CA ALA A 211 -10.64 -4.49 31.83
C ALA A 211 -10.18 -3.15 32.42
N PRO A 212 -10.24 -2.96 33.75
CA PRO A 212 -9.73 -1.75 34.38
C PRO A 212 -8.24 -1.61 34.09
N VAL A 213 -7.83 -0.39 33.76
CA VAL A 213 -6.42 -0.07 33.49
C VAL A 213 -5.60 -0.34 34.76
N PRO A 214 -4.52 -1.14 34.70
CA PRO A 214 -3.70 -1.41 35.87
C PRO A 214 -2.94 -0.16 36.31
N ASP A 215 -2.75 -0.01 37.62
CA ASP A 215 -2.14 1.16 38.27
C ASP A 215 -0.69 1.43 37.80
N SER A 216 -0.02 0.42 37.23
CA SER A 216 1.28 0.56 36.57
C SER A 216 1.29 1.53 35.37
N VAL A 217 0.13 1.76 34.73
CA VAL A 217 0.00 2.76 33.65
C VAL A 217 -0.04 4.18 34.22
N LEU A 218 -0.58 4.38 35.42
CA LEU A 218 -0.61 5.68 36.10
C LEU A 218 0.78 6.02 36.69
N GLY A 219 1.50 5.02 37.19
CA GLY A 219 2.85 5.20 37.75
C GLY A 219 3.91 5.68 36.75
N ALA A 220 3.70 5.46 35.44
CA ALA A 220 4.62 5.95 34.39
C ALA A 220 4.61 7.48 34.22
N ASN A 221 3.56 8.17 34.71
CA ASN A 221 3.44 9.63 34.63
C ASN A 221 3.68 10.34 35.98
N ALA A 222 3.66 9.63 37.10
CA ALA A 222 3.80 10.24 38.43
C ALA A 222 5.23 10.75 38.76
N GLY A 223 6.23 10.40 37.94
CA GLY A 223 7.63 10.81 38.13
C GLY A 223 8.13 11.92 37.19
N SER A 224 7.32 12.41 36.24
CA SER A 224 7.73 13.46 35.30
C SER A 224 6.90 14.72 35.49
N THR A 225 7.23 15.47 36.55
CA THR A 225 6.97 16.90 36.59
C THR A 225 7.89 17.60 35.58
N ILE A 226 7.53 17.58 34.30
CA ILE A 226 8.05 18.52 33.32
C ILE A 226 6.96 19.53 33.03
N SER A 227 7.21 20.73 33.53
CA SER A 227 6.57 22.00 33.19
C SER A 227 6.44 22.16 31.68
N GLY A 228 5.28 21.81 31.12
CA GLY A 228 4.88 22.10 29.76
C GLY A 228 3.62 22.95 29.78
N THR A 229 3.80 24.26 29.80
CA THR A 229 2.73 25.26 29.68
C THR A 229 1.93 24.99 28.41
N ILE A 230 0.65 24.65 28.55
CA ILE A 230 -0.29 24.58 27.44
C ILE A 230 -0.65 26.02 27.06
N THR A 231 0.05 26.60 26.08
CA THR A 231 -0.44 27.77 25.35
C THR A 231 -1.37 27.29 24.22
N PRO A 232 -2.64 27.70 24.18
CA PRO A 232 -3.55 27.33 23.11
C PRO A 232 -3.40 28.35 21.98
N ALA A 233 -2.55 28.05 20.99
CA ALA A 233 -2.55 28.78 19.73
C ALA A 233 -2.01 27.90 18.60
N GLY A 234 -2.89 27.57 17.64
CA GLY A 234 -2.50 27.01 16.35
C GLY A 234 -3.21 25.71 16.01
N ASN A 235 -4.23 25.81 15.17
CA ASN A 235 -4.89 24.68 14.52
C ASN A 235 -3.88 23.86 13.70
N GLY A 236 -3.71 22.59 14.04
CA GLY A 236 -2.94 21.64 13.25
C GLY A 236 -3.20 20.22 13.74
N ILE A 237 -3.88 19.42 12.92
CA ILE A 237 -4.13 18.00 13.15
C ILE A 237 -2.80 17.27 12.97
N GLU A 238 -2.07 17.06 14.07
CA GLU A 238 -0.99 16.09 14.13
C GLU A 238 -1.29 15.09 15.24
N THR A 239 -1.51 13.86 14.79
CA THR A 239 -1.59 12.62 15.57
C THR A 239 -0.59 12.66 16.75
N PRO A 240 -0.97 12.30 17.99
CA PRO A 240 -0.05 12.29 19.12
C PRO A 240 0.92 11.10 18.95
N SER A 241 1.99 11.34 18.19
CA SER A 241 3.10 10.43 18.02
C SER A 241 4.02 10.54 19.23
N GLY A 242 4.20 9.43 19.94
CA GLY A 242 5.38 9.20 20.76
C GLY A 242 5.39 9.91 22.10
N MET A 243 4.55 9.44 23.02
CA MET A 243 4.81 9.59 24.45
C MET A 243 6.11 8.82 24.77
N THR A 244 7.25 9.51 24.77
CA THR A 244 8.56 8.93 25.11
C THR A 244 8.65 8.76 26.62
N SER A 245 7.89 7.80 27.14
CA SER A 245 8.19 7.20 28.45
C SER A 245 9.67 6.80 28.46
N SER A 246 10.41 7.16 29.51
CA SER A 246 11.86 7.01 29.59
C SER A 246 12.28 5.53 29.55
N VAL A 247 12.41 4.98 28.34
CA VAL A 247 12.72 3.57 28.08
C VAL A 247 14.09 3.16 28.64
N THR A 248 14.99 4.13 28.85
CA THR A 248 16.38 3.88 29.28
C THR A 248 16.47 3.17 30.64
N GLY A 249 15.66 3.57 31.63
CA GLY A 249 15.70 2.95 32.98
C GLY A 249 15.11 1.54 33.00
N LEU A 250 14.02 1.33 32.28
CA LEU A 250 13.31 0.05 32.22
C LEU A 250 14.03 -0.96 31.31
N ALA A 251 14.67 -0.50 30.23
CA ALA A 251 15.58 -1.31 29.42
C ALA A 251 16.82 -1.73 30.22
N GLY A 252 17.39 -0.84 31.03
CA GLY A 252 18.50 -1.17 31.93
C GLY A 252 18.11 -2.23 32.97
N ALA A 253 16.97 -2.06 33.64
CA ALA A 253 16.50 -3.02 34.64
C ALA A 253 16.19 -4.40 34.05
N ARG A 254 15.53 -4.47 32.88
CA ARG A 254 15.27 -5.73 32.18
C ARG A 254 16.55 -6.37 31.64
N GLY A 255 17.48 -5.56 31.15
CA GLY A 255 18.81 -6.00 30.71
C GLY A 255 19.59 -6.65 31.86
N ALA A 256 19.56 -6.05 33.05
CA ALA A 256 20.18 -6.61 34.25
C ALA A 256 19.52 -7.93 34.69
N GLN A 257 18.18 -8.02 34.65
CA GLN A 257 17.47 -9.27 34.95
C GLN A 257 17.80 -10.38 33.95
N LEU A 258 17.92 -10.05 32.66
CA LEU A 258 18.32 -10.99 31.63
C LEU A 258 19.77 -11.44 31.85
N SER A 259 20.69 -10.50 32.08
CA SER A 259 22.09 -10.80 32.41
C SER A 259 22.18 -11.75 33.60
N HIS A 260 21.43 -11.50 34.67
CA HIS A 260 21.46 -12.37 35.85
C HIS A 260 20.91 -13.78 35.55
N LYS A 261 19.91 -13.90 34.66
CA LYS A 261 19.42 -15.21 34.21
C LYS A 261 20.44 -15.92 33.31
N LEU A 262 21.11 -15.18 32.42
CA LEU A 262 22.18 -15.71 31.57
C LEU A 262 23.39 -16.15 32.40
N ASP A 263 23.80 -15.39 33.41
CA ASP A 263 24.89 -15.74 34.32
C ASP A 263 24.58 -17.03 35.10
N LYS A 264 23.34 -17.18 35.59
CA LYS A 264 22.89 -18.43 36.23
C LYS A 264 22.97 -19.63 35.29
N MET A 265 22.69 -19.43 34.01
CA MET A 265 22.83 -20.49 33.00
C MET A 265 24.30 -20.71 32.60
N SER A 266 25.12 -19.65 32.58
CA SER A 266 26.54 -19.69 32.23
C SER A 266 27.38 -20.39 33.30
N ASP A 267 27.02 -20.27 34.58
CA ASP A 267 27.68 -20.96 35.70
C ASP A 267 27.54 -22.50 35.61
N SER A 268 26.55 -22.98 34.85
CA SER A 268 26.36 -24.41 34.56
C SER A 268 27.21 -24.90 33.37
N ILE A 269 27.93 -24.02 32.67
CA ILE A 269 28.76 -24.34 31.50
C ILE A 269 30.22 -24.34 31.93
N SER A 270 30.78 -25.51 32.21
CA SER A 270 32.21 -25.66 32.45
C SER A 270 33.02 -25.60 31.14
N GLY A 271 34.23 -25.03 31.17
CA GLY A 271 35.14 -24.97 30.01
C GLY A 271 35.28 -23.62 29.32
N GLN A 272 34.68 -22.54 29.86
CA GLN A 272 34.96 -21.18 29.36
C GLN A 272 36.34 -20.70 29.84
N THR A 273 37.19 -20.26 28.92
CA THR A 273 38.50 -19.67 29.24
C THR A 273 38.44 -18.16 29.14
N VAL A 274 38.56 -17.46 30.27
CA VAL A 274 38.68 -15.99 30.33
C VAL A 274 40.13 -15.68 30.67
N VAL A 275 40.84 -15.04 29.73
CA VAL A 275 42.18 -14.50 29.99
C VAL A 275 42.03 -13.19 30.76
N ASP A 276 42.78 -13.02 31.85
CA ASP A 276 42.78 -11.75 32.59
C ASP A 276 43.35 -10.64 31.70
N PRO A 277 42.55 -9.61 31.33
CA PRO A 277 43.04 -8.54 30.48
C PRO A 277 44.17 -7.76 31.14
N LYS A 278 44.23 -7.68 32.48
CA LYS A 278 45.32 -6.99 33.17
C LYS A 278 46.61 -7.81 33.13
N GLY A 279 46.54 -9.11 33.43
CA GLY A 279 47.65 -10.05 33.27
C GLY A 279 48.18 -10.10 31.83
N TYR A 280 47.28 -10.13 30.85
CA TYR A 280 47.66 -10.13 29.44
C TYR A 280 48.37 -8.83 29.03
N LEU A 281 47.89 -7.68 29.52
CA LEU A 281 48.56 -6.39 29.25
C LEU A 281 49.91 -6.27 29.98
N THR A 282 50.06 -6.82 31.18
CA THR A 282 51.38 -6.85 31.85
C THR A 282 52.36 -7.74 31.11
N ASP A 283 51.90 -8.88 30.60
CA ASP A 283 52.73 -9.79 29.82
C ASP A 283 53.14 -9.14 28.49
N LEU A 284 52.22 -8.46 27.80
CA LEU A 284 52.54 -7.72 26.58
C LEU A 284 53.51 -6.56 26.82
N ASN A 285 53.40 -5.84 27.93
CA ASN A 285 54.34 -4.76 28.26
C ASN A 285 55.73 -5.28 28.67
N SER A 286 55.82 -6.53 29.15
CA SER A 286 57.09 -7.16 29.48
C SER A 286 57.90 -7.55 28.22
N LEU A 287 57.23 -7.71 27.08
CA LEU A 287 57.85 -7.87 25.77
C LEU A 287 58.38 -6.50 25.30
N LYS A 288 59.65 -6.22 25.59
CA LYS A 288 60.35 -5.05 25.06
C LYS A 288 60.42 -5.15 23.52
N LEU A 289 59.49 -4.51 22.83
CA LEU A 289 59.58 -4.24 21.40
C LEU A 289 60.42 -2.97 21.21
N THR A 290 61.35 -3.01 20.26
CA THR A 290 62.12 -1.82 19.84
C THR A 290 61.17 -0.74 19.32
N SER A 291 61.42 0.51 19.71
CA SER A 291 60.50 1.62 19.43
C SER A 291 60.38 1.86 17.92
N ASP A 292 59.24 2.38 17.46
CA ASP A 292 59.00 2.61 16.01
C ASP A 292 60.02 3.59 15.38
N ALA A 293 60.61 4.47 16.21
CA ALA A 293 61.75 5.31 15.85
C ALA A 293 63.01 4.49 15.53
N GLU A 294 63.34 3.49 16.35
CA GLU A 294 64.46 2.58 16.13
C GLU A 294 64.25 1.75 14.85
N ILE A 295 63.01 1.38 14.53
CA ILE A 295 62.69 0.60 13.32
C ILE A 295 63.01 1.40 12.04
N GLY A 296 62.77 2.72 12.05
CA GLY A 296 63.11 3.62 10.94
C GLY A 296 64.63 3.70 10.70
N ASP A 297 65.40 3.87 11.78
CA ASP A 297 66.85 3.97 11.69
C ASP A 297 67.52 2.62 11.39
N ILE A 298 66.96 1.50 11.88
CA ILE A 298 67.39 0.14 11.51
C ILE A 298 67.25 -0.09 9.99
N LYS A 299 66.17 0.42 9.35
CA LYS A 299 65.99 0.28 7.89
C LYS A 299 67.06 1.06 7.11
N LYS A 300 67.38 2.29 7.55
CA LYS A 300 68.44 3.11 6.94
C LYS A 300 69.82 2.47 7.14
N ALA A 301 70.11 2.00 8.35
CA ALA A 301 71.34 1.30 8.68
C ALA A 301 71.50 0.01 7.86
N ARG A 302 70.41 -0.74 7.63
CA ARG A 302 70.42 -1.95 6.78
C ARG A 302 70.78 -1.61 5.33
N LEU A 303 70.28 -0.49 4.80
CA LEU A 303 70.62 -0.03 3.46
C LEU A 303 72.09 0.38 3.37
N LEU A 304 72.58 1.14 4.35
CA LEU A 304 73.98 1.57 4.42
C LEU A 304 74.91 0.36 4.51
N LEU A 305 74.69 -0.55 5.46
CA LEU A 305 75.55 -1.72 5.63
C LEU A 305 75.49 -2.68 4.44
N ARG A 306 74.34 -2.83 3.78
CA ARG A 306 74.26 -3.57 2.51
C ARG A 306 75.07 -2.91 1.40
N SER A 307 75.09 -1.58 1.32
CA SER A 307 75.95 -0.88 0.36
C SER A 307 77.44 -1.08 0.68
N VAL A 308 77.81 -1.11 1.96
CA VAL A 308 79.18 -1.34 2.43
C VAL A 308 79.64 -2.76 2.09
N THR A 309 78.82 -3.78 2.35
CA THR A 309 79.19 -5.18 2.05
C THR A 309 79.26 -5.47 0.54
N MET A 310 78.45 -4.78 -0.28
CA MET A 310 78.48 -4.92 -1.75
C MET A 310 79.67 -4.21 -2.39
N THR A 311 80.02 -3.02 -1.89
CA THR A 311 81.16 -2.25 -2.43
C THR A 311 82.50 -2.79 -1.96
N ASN A 312 82.58 -3.30 -0.73
CA ASN A 312 83.80 -3.84 -0.13
C ASN A 312 83.58 -5.26 0.43
N PRO A 313 83.56 -6.31 -0.41
CA PRO A 313 83.30 -7.68 0.05
C PRO A 313 84.34 -8.25 1.01
N LYS A 314 85.59 -7.75 0.95
CA LYS A 314 86.73 -8.17 1.78
C LYS A 314 86.80 -7.46 3.14
N HIS A 315 85.82 -6.62 3.47
CA HIS A 315 85.81 -5.85 4.71
C HIS A 315 84.99 -6.57 5.81
N GLY A 316 85.64 -7.34 6.67
CA GLY A 316 84.95 -8.12 7.71
C GLY A 316 84.17 -7.31 8.76
N PRO A 317 84.62 -6.14 9.25
CA PRO A 317 83.83 -5.33 10.18
C PRO A 317 82.47 -4.89 9.61
N GLY A 318 82.36 -4.73 8.28
CA GLY A 318 81.11 -4.42 7.60
C GLY A 318 80.09 -5.56 7.70
N TRP A 319 80.53 -6.81 7.54
CA TRP A 319 79.69 -8.00 7.70
C TRP A 319 79.26 -8.23 9.16
N ILE A 320 80.17 -7.98 10.10
CA ILE A 320 79.87 -8.06 11.55
C ILE A 320 78.84 -7.01 11.96
N ALA A 321 79.02 -5.76 11.52
CA ALA A 321 78.06 -4.68 11.80
C ALA A 321 76.69 -4.99 11.20
N ALA A 322 76.64 -5.54 9.98
CA ALA A 322 75.39 -5.92 9.33
C ALA A 322 74.63 -7.00 10.10
N ALA A 323 75.34 -7.99 10.64
CA ALA A 323 74.74 -9.05 11.43
C ALA A 323 74.29 -8.61 12.83
N ARG A 324 75.11 -7.81 13.53
CA ARG A 324 74.74 -7.22 14.83
C ARG A 324 73.51 -6.32 14.71
N LEU A 325 73.34 -5.62 13.58
CA LEU A 325 72.14 -4.84 13.32
C LEU A 325 70.87 -5.72 13.24
N GLU A 326 70.95 -6.88 12.59
CA GLU A 326 69.82 -7.81 12.52
C GLU A 326 69.55 -8.55 13.84
N GLU A 327 70.56 -8.75 14.68
CA GLU A 327 70.41 -9.26 16.05
C GLU A 327 69.61 -8.28 16.91
N VAL A 328 69.98 -6.99 16.90
CA VAL A 328 69.26 -5.93 17.62
C VAL A 328 67.83 -5.76 17.10
N ALA A 329 67.60 -6.02 15.81
CA ALA A 329 66.27 -6.02 15.22
C ALA A 329 65.43 -7.29 15.51
N GLY A 330 65.95 -8.25 16.30
CA GLY A 330 65.28 -9.51 16.64
C GLY A 330 65.24 -10.55 15.51
N LYS A 331 65.92 -10.30 14.38
CA LYS A 331 65.93 -11.19 13.20
C LYS A 331 67.18 -12.08 13.19
N ILE A 332 67.31 -12.89 14.22
CA ILE A 332 68.49 -13.76 14.46
C ILE A 332 68.75 -14.70 13.25
N VAL A 333 67.70 -15.19 12.59
CA VAL A 333 67.84 -16.06 11.40
C VAL A 333 68.50 -15.32 10.23
N GLN A 334 68.16 -14.04 10.02
CA GLN A 334 68.75 -13.22 8.96
C GLN A 334 70.19 -12.83 9.31
N ALA A 335 70.44 -12.48 10.58
CA ALA A 335 71.79 -12.21 11.10
C ALA A 335 72.75 -13.38 10.81
N ARG A 336 72.32 -14.60 11.12
CA ARG A 336 73.08 -15.84 10.85
C ARG A 336 73.43 -16.03 9.37
N LYS A 337 72.48 -15.76 8.48
CA LYS A 337 72.68 -15.87 7.02
C LYS A 337 73.70 -14.84 6.51
N ILE A 338 73.65 -13.62 7.04
CA ILE A 338 74.57 -12.53 6.64
C ILE A 338 75.99 -12.83 7.11
N ILE A 339 76.20 -13.33 8.34
CA ILE A 339 77.54 -13.72 8.79
C ILE A 339 78.08 -14.89 7.98
N ALA A 340 77.27 -15.89 7.65
CA ALA A 340 77.73 -17.01 6.81
C ALA A 340 78.29 -16.53 5.46
N GLN A 341 77.60 -15.58 4.81
CA GLN A 341 78.10 -14.93 3.59
C GLN A 341 79.37 -14.10 3.82
N GLY A 342 79.49 -13.48 4.99
CA GLY A 342 80.69 -12.77 5.43
C GLY A 342 81.90 -13.70 5.61
N CYS A 343 81.70 -14.89 6.19
CA CYS A 343 82.74 -15.92 6.34
C CYS A 343 83.27 -16.42 4.99
N GLU A 344 82.39 -16.64 4.01
CA GLU A 344 82.77 -17.01 2.64
C GLU A 344 83.56 -15.90 1.93
N SER A 345 83.18 -14.64 2.16
CA SER A 345 83.79 -13.47 1.51
C SER A 345 85.11 -13.03 2.17
N CYS A 346 85.28 -13.29 3.46
CA CYS A 346 86.42 -12.86 4.29
C CYS A 346 87.06 -14.03 5.07
N PRO A 347 87.79 -14.94 4.40
CA PRO A 347 88.38 -16.11 5.05
C PRO A 347 89.55 -15.78 5.98
N THR A 348 90.20 -14.62 5.81
CA THR A 348 91.41 -14.23 6.54
C THR A 348 91.15 -13.49 7.85
N GLN A 349 89.90 -13.10 8.14
CA GLN A 349 89.57 -12.30 9.33
C GLN A 349 88.90 -13.14 10.40
N GLU A 350 89.59 -13.34 11.52
CA GLU A 350 89.16 -14.19 12.63
C GLU A 350 87.90 -13.66 13.34
N ASP A 351 87.75 -12.32 13.43
CA ASP A 351 86.61 -11.68 14.10
C ASP A 351 85.25 -12.07 13.51
N VAL A 352 85.19 -12.32 12.20
CA VAL A 352 83.95 -12.68 11.50
C VAL A 352 83.52 -14.09 11.90
N TRP A 353 84.47 -15.00 12.08
CA TRP A 353 84.23 -16.36 12.55
C TRP A 353 83.85 -16.43 14.03
N LEU A 354 84.44 -15.57 14.88
CA LEU A 354 84.06 -15.47 16.29
C LEU A 354 82.62 -14.98 16.46
N GLU A 355 82.21 -13.97 15.68
CA GLU A 355 80.82 -13.51 15.68
C GLU A 355 79.85 -14.55 15.06
N ALA A 356 80.30 -15.32 14.06
CA ALA A 356 79.52 -16.44 13.53
C ALA A 356 79.23 -17.48 14.61
N ALA A 357 80.24 -17.88 15.37
CA ALA A 357 80.10 -18.84 16.45
C ALA A 357 79.18 -18.32 17.57
N ARG A 358 79.18 -17.01 17.85
CA ARG A 358 78.28 -16.39 18.84
C ARG A 358 76.81 -16.41 18.42
N LEU A 359 76.51 -16.21 17.13
CA LEU A 359 75.12 -16.11 16.63
C LEU A 359 74.50 -17.47 16.26
N GLN A 360 75.33 -18.49 16.02
CA GLN A 360 74.86 -19.84 15.78
C GLN A 360 74.52 -20.55 17.09
N ASN A 361 73.60 -21.52 17.01
CA ASN A 361 73.33 -22.39 18.16
C ASN A 361 74.59 -23.21 18.49
N PRO A 362 74.83 -23.58 19.76
CA PRO A 362 76.07 -24.25 20.20
C PRO A 362 76.34 -25.59 19.49
N GLU A 363 75.31 -26.25 18.96
CA GLU A 363 75.42 -27.45 18.14
C GLU A 363 75.90 -27.16 16.70
N ASN A 364 75.44 -26.05 16.11
CA ASN A 364 75.80 -25.64 14.75
C ASN A 364 77.08 -24.80 14.68
N ALA A 365 77.60 -24.35 15.82
CA ALA A 365 78.82 -23.53 15.90
C ALA A 365 80.11 -24.37 15.88
N LYS A 366 80.02 -25.68 16.10
CA LYS A 366 81.18 -26.61 16.18
C LYS A 366 81.58 -27.23 14.83
N THR A 367 80.71 -27.11 13.83
CA THR A 367 80.88 -27.60 12.47
C THR A 367 81.22 -26.45 11.55
#